data_AF-F3FJ25-F1
#
_entry.id   AF-F3FJ25-F1
#
_cell.length_a   1.000
_cell.length_b   1.000
_cell.length_c   1.000
_cell.angle_alpha   90.00
_cell.angle_beta   90.00
_cell.angle_gamma   90.00
#
_symmetry.space_group_name_H-M   'P 1'
#
loop_
_entity.id
_entity.type
_entity.pdbx_description
1 polymer ?
#
loop_
_entity_poly.entity_id
_entity_poly.type
_entity_poly.pdbx_seq_one_letter_code
_entity_poly.pdbx_strand_id
1 'polypeptide(L)' 'MDNSRLADMLAELGRYRTGHLGVDPKVADLRVTGTFPLNDTDLALKALLPTLPVQIEQHTAWWVSVLPRDQQPGNPPAKL' A
#
# COMPACT_ATOMS: atom_id res chain seq x y z
N MET A 1 -8.89 2.65 12.43
CA MET A 1 -7.83 3.63 12.13
C MET A 1 -8.53 4.95 11.90
N ASP A 2 -8.33 5.91 12.81
CA ASP A 2 -8.99 7.22 12.71
C ASP A 2 -7.96 8.25 12.24
N ASN A 3 -8.10 8.73 11.00
CA ASN A 3 -7.29 9.80 10.39
C ASN A 3 -5.75 9.58 10.40
N SER A 4 -5.30 8.35 10.15
CA SER A 4 -3.87 8.01 10.09
C SER A 4 -3.29 8.27 8.69
N ARG A 5 -1.96 8.47 8.59
CA ARG A 5 -1.30 8.52 7.28
C ARG A 5 -1.26 7.11 6.68
N LEU A 6 -1.31 7.04 5.35
CA LEU A 6 -1.22 5.78 4.63
C LEU A 6 0.10 5.04 4.94
N ALA A 7 1.21 5.77 5.03
CA ALA A 7 2.50 5.19 5.42
C ALA A 7 2.45 4.51 6.79
N ASP A 8 1.81 5.11 7.79
CA ASP A 8 1.71 4.57 9.14
C ASP A 8 0.87 3.28 9.14
N MET A 9 -0.25 3.28 8.43
CA MET A 9 -1.09 2.10 8.27
C MET A 9 -0.34 0.97 7.55
N LEU A 10 0.38 1.26 6.47
CA LEU A 10 1.12 0.24 5.72
C LEU A 10 2.31 -0.29 6.53
N ALA A 11 2.98 0.55 7.30
CA ALA A 11 4.02 0.13 8.23
C ALA A 11 3.45 -0.82 9.30
N GLU A 12 2.25 -0.54 9.80
CA GLU A 12 1.58 -1.42 10.77
C GLU A 12 1.19 -2.76 10.13
N LEU A 13 0.60 -2.75 8.93
CA LEU A 13 0.28 -3.98 8.20
C LEU A 13 1.52 -4.80 7.85
N GLY A 14 2.62 -4.14 7.52
CA GLY A 14 3.91 -4.78 7.25
C GLY A 14 4.47 -5.57 8.42
N ARG A 15 4.05 -5.28 9.67
CA ARG A 15 4.45 -6.05 10.86
C ARG A 15 3.76 -7.42 10.93
N TYR A 16 2.59 -7.55 10.33
CA TYR A 16 1.78 -8.77 10.35
C TYR A 16 1.95 -9.63 9.08
N ARG A 17 2.59 -9.09 8.04
CA ARG A 17 2.84 -9.78 6.76
C ARG A 17 4.27 -10.29 6.67
N THR A 18 4.42 -11.53 6.18
CA THR A 18 5.72 -12.03 5.71
C THR A 18 5.99 -11.47 4.32
N GLY A 19 6.88 -10.47 4.20
CA GLY A 19 7.26 -9.86 2.93
C GLY A 19 7.59 -8.38 3.02
N HIS A 20 7.85 -7.75 1.87
CA HIS A 20 8.07 -6.32 1.75
C HIS A 20 6.79 -5.62 1.31
N LEU A 21 6.37 -4.60 2.06
CA LEU A 21 5.27 -3.71 1.73
C LEU A 21 5.80 -2.28 1.59
N GLY A 22 5.89 -1.80 0.36
CA GLY A 22 6.35 -0.47 0.01
C GLY A 22 5.21 0.53 -0.13
N VAL A 23 5.52 1.82 0.09
CA VAL A 23 4.62 2.94 -0.17
C VAL A 23 5.35 4.01 -0.98
N ASP A 24 4.71 4.51 -2.03
CA ASP A 24 5.25 5.65 -2.78
C ASP A 24 5.12 6.94 -1.96
N PRO A 25 6.18 7.75 -1.84
CA PRO A 25 6.15 9.02 -1.11
C PRO A 25 5.03 9.98 -1.53
N LYS A 26 4.59 9.93 -2.80
CA LYS A 26 3.50 10.76 -3.32
C LYS A 26 2.14 10.47 -2.68
N VAL A 27 1.93 9.26 -2.16
CA VAL A 27 0.68 8.83 -1.52
C VAL A 27 0.85 8.52 -0.03
N ALA A 28 2.08 8.52 0.48
CA ALA A 28 2.42 8.23 1.88
C ALA A 28 1.63 9.08 2.90
N ASP A 29 1.37 10.34 2.57
CA ASP A 29 0.67 11.30 3.43
C ASP A 29 -0.86 11.31 3.25
N LEU A 30 -1.41 10.47 2.37
CA LEU A 30 -2.86 10.33 2.23
C LEU A 30 -3.49 9.91 3.55
N ARG A 31 -4.65 10.48 3.86
CA ARG A 31 -5.39 10.17 5.08
C ARG A 31 -6.26 8.96 4.88
N VAL A 32 -6.10 8.01 5.78
CA VAL A 32 -6.88 6.78 5.81
C VAL A 32 -7.76 6.80 7.05
N THR A 33 -9.05 6.58 6.83
CA THR A 33 -10.05 6.46 7.87
C THR A 33 -10.86 5.20 7.62
N GLY A 34 -11.02 4.36 8.65
CA GLY A 34 -11.82 3.15 8.56
C GLY A 34 -11.27 1.99 9.36
N THR A 35 -11.98 0.88 9.30
CA THR A 35 -11.61 -0.38 9.93
C THR A 35 -10.92 -1.26 8.89
N PHE A 36 -9.65 -1.58 9.14
CA PHE A 36 -8.85 -2.42 8.26
C PHE A 36 -8.45 -3.69 9.01
N PRO A 37 -8.66 -4.89 8.44
CA PRO A 37 -8.26 -6.13 9.08
C PRO A 37 -6.74 -6.26 9.10
N LEU A 38 -6.15 -6.38 10.29
CA LEU A 38 -4.70 -6.58 10.46
C LEU A 38 -4.27 -8.03 10.19
N ASN A 39 -5.20 -8.98 10.28
CA ASN A 39 -4.96 -10.40 10.02
C ASN A 39 -4.95 -10.77 8.53
N ASP A 40 -5.48 -9.90 7.67
CA ASP A 40 -5.50 -10.08 6.22
C ASP A 40 -5.06 -8.79 5.53
N THR A 41 -3.75 -8.69 5.32
CA THR A 41 -3.12 -7.53 4.69
C THR A 41 -3.63 -7.30 3.27
N ASP A 42 -3.92 -8.35 2.51
CA ASP A 42 -4.38 -8.19 1.13
C ASP A 42 -5.81 -7.62 1.08
N LEU A 43 -6.67 -8.03 2.01
CA LEU A 43 -8.00 -7.44 2.16
C LEU A 43 -7.91 -5.98 2.63
N ALA A 44 -7.01 -5.67 3.56
CA ALA A 44 -6.77 -4.30 3.99
C ALA A 44 -6.27 -3.40 2.85
N LEU A 45 -5.37 -3.89 2.00
CA LEU A 45 -4.88 -3.16 0.82
C LEU A 45 -6.00 -2.93 -0.20
N LYS A 46 -6.83 -3.95 -0.48
CA LYS A 46 -7.97 -3.82 -1.39
C LYS A 46 -9.00 -2.80 -0.92
N ALA A 47 -9.18 -2.64 0.39
CA ALA A 47 -10.08 -1.65 0.98
C ALA A 47 -9.63 -0.20 0.73
N LEU A 48 -8.35 0.03 0.39
CA LEU A 48 -7.82 1.36 0.03
C LEU A 48 -8.21 1.79 -1.39
N LEU A 49 -8.31 0.84 -2.33
CA LEU A 49 -8.55 1.10 -3.75
C LEU A 49 -9.83 1.92 -4.06
N PRO A 50 -10.98 1.70 -3.40
CA PRO A 50 -12.17 2.50 -3.67
C PRO A 50 -12.16 3.90 -3.05
N THR A 51 -11.35 4.12 -2.00
CA THR A 51 -11.38 5.35 -1.21
C THR A 51 -10.22 6.30 -1.52
N LEU A 52 -9.12 5.79 -2.07
CA LEU A 52 -7.92 6.56 -2.34
C LEU A 52 -7.50 6.44 -3.81
N PRO A 53 -6.85 7.47 -4.39
CA PRO A 53 -6.28 7.44 -5.73
C PRO A 53 -4.97 6.62 -5.77
N VAL A 54 -5.03 5.37 -5.31
CA VAL A 54 -3.88 4.45 -5.22
C VAL A 54 -4.11 3.20 -6.04
N GLN A 55 -3.03 2.52 -6.38
CA GLN A 55 -2.99 1.21 -7.00
C GLN A 55 -1.99 0.32 -6.25
N ILE A 56 -2.15 -0.99 -6.41
CA ILE A 56 -1.28 -1.99 -5.79
C ILE A 56 -0.49 -2.68 -6.90
N GLU A 57 0.82 -2.58 -6.85
CA GLU A 57 1.73 -3.35 -7.71
C GLU A 57 2.34 -4.51 -6.90
N GLN A 58 2.32 -5.70 -7.48
CA GLN A 58 2.98 -6.88 -6.92
C GLN A 58 4.17 -7.21 -7.80
N HIS A 59 5.38 -6.98 -7.30
CA HIS A 59 6.60 -7.26 -8.05
C HIS A 59 6.98 -8.75 -7.97
N THR A 60 6.76 -9.37 -6.81
CA THR A 60 6.99 -10.80 -6.55
C THR A 60 5.98 -11.30 -5.52
N ALA A 61 5.93 -12.63 -5.27
CA ALA A 61 5.02 -13.22 -4.28
C ALA A 61 5.18 -12.66 -2.85
N TRP A 62 6.31 -12.03 -2.55
CA TRP A 62 6.64 -11.47 -1.24
C TRP A 62 6.83 -9.95 -1.28
N TRP A 63 6.72 -9.29 -2.44
CA TRP A 63 6.89 -7.84 -2.57
C TRP A 63 5.63 -7.18 -3.14
N VAL A 64 5.03 -6.31 -2.33
CA VAL A 64 3.89 -5.47 -2.73
C VAL A 64 4.26 -3.99 -2.56
N SER A 65 3.77 -3.13 -3.46
CA SER A 65 3.99 -1.69 -3.40
C SER A 65 2.70 -0.94 -3.69
N VAL A 66 2.43 0.08 -2.86
CA VAL A 66 1.27 0.96 -3.01
C VAL A 66 1.72 2.24 -3.70
N LEU A 67 1.18 2.47 -4.90
CA LEU A 67 1.56 3.56 -5.79
C LEU A 67 0.35 4.48 -6.07
N PRO A 68 0.53 5.70 -6.58
CA PRO A 68 -0.56 6.54 -7.05
C PRO A 68 -1.19 5.95 -8.33
N ARG A 69 -2.53 5.96 -8.42
CA ARG A 69 -3.27 5.43 -9.59
C ARG A 69 -3.10 6.28 -10.84
N ASP A 70 -2.89 7.59 -10.69
CA ASP A 70 -2.81 8.56 -11.81
C ASP A 70 -1.37 9.00 -12.12
N GLN A 71 -0.37 8.17 -11.81
CA GLN A 71 1.05 8.46 -12.07
C GLN A 71 1.73 7.29 -12.80
N GLN A 72 1.46 7.15 -14.10
CA GLN A 72 2.39 6.47 -15.00
C GLN A 72 3.18 7.55 -15.75
N PRO A 73 4.50 7.66 -15.51
CA PRO A 73 5.45 6.87 -16.30
C PRO A 73 6.68 6.40 -15.51
N GLY A 74 7.00 5.11 -15.62
CA GLY A 74 8.33 4.58 -15.27
C GLY A 74 8.34 3.55 -14.16
N ASN A 75 7.80 2.36 -14.42
CA ASN A 75 8.31 1.15 -13.77
C ASN A 75 9.39 0.57 -14.70
N PRO A 76 10.69 0.85 -14.51
CA PRO A 76 11.69 -0.05 -15.04
C PRO A 76 11.63 -1.34 -14.19
N PRO A 77 11.48 -2.53 -14.82
CA PRO A 77 11.59 -3.77 -14.07
C PRO A 77 12.93 -3.77 -13.33
N ALA A 78 12.89 -4.07 -12.03
CA ALA A 78 14.08 -4.26 -11.23
C ALA A 78 15.06 -5.17 -11.99
N LYS A 79 16.21 -4.62 -12.37
CA LYS A 79 17.31 -5.40 -12.96
C LYS A 79 17.85 -6.33 -11.87
N LEU A 80 17.79 -7.64 -12.14
CA LEU A 80 18.70 -8.65 -11.57
C LEU A 80 20.01 -8.64 -12.36
#